data_AF-A0A9D7RJE7-F1
#
_entry.id   AF-A0A9D7RJE7-F1
#
_cell.length_a   1.000
_cell.length_b   1.000
_cell.length_c   1.000
_cell.angle_alpha   90.00
_cell.angle_beta   90.00
_cell.angle_gamma   90.00
#
_symmetry.space_group_name_H-M   'P 1'
#
loop_
_entity.id
_entity.type
_entity.pdbx_description
1 polymer ?
#
loop_
_entity_poly.entity_id
_entity_poly.type
_entity_poly.pdbx_seq_one_letter_code
_entity_poly.pdbx_strand_id
1 'polypeptide(L)' 'MFTHKLVSARTIRPDVAIITFEQDADLLIGGQQVGGKTICMAVLTKKDNKWLIEFDSMTPIMPMHNPTASGNK' A
#
# COMPACT_ATOMS: atom_id res chain seq x y z
N MET A 1 8.12 10.43 5.92
CA MET A 1 9.16 9.64 5.21
C MET A 1 8.48 8.47 4.53
N PHE A 2 8.82 8.14 3.27
CA PHE A 2 8.23 7.02 2.55
C PHE A 2 9.10 5.77 2.70
N THR A 3 8.57 4.70 3.31
CA THR A 3 9.32 3.45 3.52
C THR A 3 8.50 2.25 3.07
N HIS A 4 9.20 1.21 2.64
CA HIS A 4 8.61 -0.09 2.35
C HIS A 4 9.40 -1.19 3.01
N LYS A 5 8.69 -2.21 3.47
CA LYS A 5 9.28 -3.43 4.02
C LYS A 5 8.59 -4.62 3.40
N LEU A 6 9.34 -5.41 2.62
CA LEU A 6 8.86 -6.68 2.10
C LEU A 6 8.55 -7.61 3.28
N VAL A 7 7.33 -8.13 3.31
CA VAL A 7 6.85 -9.07 4.34
C VAL A 7 6.87 -10.50 3.80
N SER A 8 6.37 -10.70 2.59
CA SER A 8 6.45 -11.99 1.92
C SER A 8 6.57 -11.86 0.41
N ALA A 9 7.17 -12.87 -0.21
CA ALA A 9 7.18 -13.04 -1.65
C ALA A 9 6.93 -14.53 -1.97
N ARG A 10 6.01 -14.81 -2.88
CA ARG A 10 5.72 -16.15 -3.36
C ARG A 10 5.58 -16.15 -4.86
N THR A 11 6.41 -16.93 -5.53
CA THR A 11 6.26 -17.22 -6.96
C THR A 11 5.16 -18.26 -7.13
N ILE A 12 4.12 -17.95 -7.91
CA ILE A 12 3.03 -18.89 -8.24
C ILE A 12 3.22 -19.52 -9.62
N ARG A 13 4.00 -18.88 -10.49
CA ARG A 13 4.50 -19.36 -11.79
C ARG A 13 5.85 -18.69 -12.08
N PRO A 14 6.76 -19.25 -12.91
CA PRO A 14 8.07 -18.62 -13.15
C PRO A 14 8.08 -17.12 -13.55
N ASP A 15 6.98 -16.64 -14.11
CA ASP A 15 6.71 -15.28 -14.54
C ASP A 15 5.62 -14.57 -13.72
N VAL A 16 5.09 -15.16 -12.65
CA VAL A 16 4.08 -14.52 -11.78
C VAL A 16 4.42 -14.72 -10.30
N ALA A 17 4.42 -13.64 -9.54
CA ALA A 17 4.63 -13.64 -8.10
C ALA A 17 3.56 -12.82 -7.37
N ILE A 18 3.29 -13.17 -6.12
CA ILE A 18 2.51 -12.37 -5.19
C ILE A 18 3.46 -11.90 -4.10
N ILE A 19 3.45 -10.61 -3.81
CA ILE A 19 4.19 -10.03 -2.69
C ILE A 19 3.24 -9.37 -1.70
N THR A 20 3.61 -9.41 -0.43
CA THR A 20 3.01 -8.56 0.61
C THR A 20 4.10 -7.68 1.20
N PHE A 21 3.79 -6.42 1.45
CA PHE A 21 4.73 -5.47 2.02
C PHE A 21 4.02 -4.48 2.93
N GLU A 22 4.70 -4.02 3.96
CA GLU A 22 4.27 -2.86 4.73
C GLU A 22 4.77 -1.61 4.01
N GLN A 23 3.93 -0.58 3.97
CA GLN A 23 4.32 0.74 3.53
C GLN A 23 4.01 1.75 4.64
N ASP A 24 4.98 2.62 4.91
CA ASP A 24 4.80 3.78 5.77
C ASP A 24 4.96 5.05 4.92
N ALA A 25 3.94 5.90 4.92
CA ALA A 25 3.82 7.12 4.13
C ALA A 25 3.01 8.14 4.92
N ASP A 26 3.67 9.22 5.37
CA ASP A 26 2.98 10.37 5.95
C ASP A 26 2.07 11.02 4.90
N LEU A 27 0.78 10.68 4.93
CA LEU A 27 -0.23 11.28 4.07
C LEU A 27 -0.91 12.40 4.85
N LEU A 28 -0.58 13.64 4.49
CA LEU A 28 -1.17 14.84 5.06
C LEU A 28 -2.15 15.45 4.05
N ILE A 29 -3.40 15.65 4.45
CA ILE A 29 -4.39 16.45 3.69
C ILE A 29 -4.76 17.64 4.58
N GLY A 30 -4.54 18.87 4.09
CA GLY A 30 -4.83 20.09 4.86
C GLY A 30 -4.04 20.21 6.17
N GLY A 31 -2.86 19.58 6.26
CA GLY A 31 -2.05 19.52 7.48
C GLY A 31 -2.47 18.44 8.49
N GLN A 32 -3.57 17.72 8.23
CA GLN A 32 -4.01 16.60 9.06
C GLN A 32 -3.48 15.28 8.50
N GLN A 33 -2.93 14.43 9.38
CA GLN A 33 -2.54 13.07 9.03
C GLN A 33 -3.79 12.22 8.79
N VAL A 34 -4.02 11.86 7.52
CA VAL A 34 -5.16 11.04 7.08
C VAL A 34 -4.76 9.60 6.78
N GLY A 35 -3.46 9.33 6.71
CA GLY A 35 -2.87 8.02 6.46
C GLY A 35 -1.45 7.98 6.99
N GLY A 36 -0.81 6.84 6.87
CA GLY A 36 0.48 6.65 7.52
C GLY A 36 1.00 5.26 7.26
N LYS A 37 0.18 4.25 7.50
CA LYS A 37 0.65 2.88 7.41
C LYS A 37 -0.37 2.00 6.70
N THR A 38 0.11 1.22 5.73
CA THR A 38 -0.71 0.28 4.97
C THR A 38 -0.04 -1.10 4.92
N ILE A 39 -0.86 -2.14 4.92
CA ILE A 39 -0.45 -3.46 4.43
C ILE A 39 -0.83 -3.52 2.96
N CYS A 40 0.16 -3.77 2.13
CA CYS A 40 0.03 -3.82 0.69
C CYS A 40 0.18 -5.25 0.20
N MET A 41 -0.51 -5.56 -0.89
CA MET A 41 -0.31 -6.79 -1.67
C MET A 41 -0.23 -6.42 -3.14
N ALA A 42 0.72 -7.00 -3.86
CA ALA A 42 0.84 -6.84 -5.30
C ALA A 42 1.00 -8.18 -6.01
N VAL A 43 0.36 -8.30 -7.18
CA VAL A 43 0.63 -9.34 -8.17
C VAL A 43 1.65 -8.79 -9.16
N LEU A 44 2.77 -9.49 -9.30
CA LEU A 44 3.85 -9.15 -10.20
C LEU A 44 3.85 -10.11 -11.38
N THR A 45 3.97 -9.58 -12.59
CA THR A 45 4.14 -10.36 -13.81
C THR A 45 5.45 -9.99 -14.49
N LYS A 46 6.21 -10.99 -14.92
CA LYS A 46 7.50 -10.82 -15.60
C LYS A 46 7.29 -10.65 -17.11
N LYS A 47 7.65 -9.49 -17.64
CA LYS A 47 7.63 -9.18 -19.09
C LYS A 47 9.01 -8.66 -19.50
N ASP A 48 9.56 -9.19 -20.60
CA ASP A 48 10.90 -8.80 -21.11
C ASP A 48 11.99 -8.78 -20.02
N ASN A 49 12.00 -9.84 -19.20
CA ASN A 49 12.91 -10.01 -18.06
C ASN A 49 12.78 -8.96 -16.94
N LYS A 50 11.68 -8.19 -16.89
CA LYS A 50 11.37 -7.21 -15.84
C LYS A 50 10.10 -7.60 -15.11
N TRP A 51 10.10 -7.49 -13.78
CA TRP A 51 8.89 -7.64 -12.98
C TRP A 51 8.10 -6.34 -13.00
N LEU A 52 6.83 -6.42 -13.35
CA LEU A 52 5.89 -5.30 -13.40
C LEU A 52 4.71 -5.61 -12.47
N ILE A 53 4.15 -4.57 -11.86
CA ILE A 53 2.91 -4.70 -11.09
C ILE A 53 1.75 -4.84 -12.08
N GLU A 54 1.01 -5.93 -11.97
CA GLU A 54 -0.24 -6.15 -12.72
C GLU A 54 -1.46 -5.73 -11.89
N PHE A 55 -1.37 -5.90 -10.58
CA PHE A 55 -2.39 -5.50 -9.62
C PHE A 55 -1.70 -5.12 -8.31
N ASP A 56 -2.15 -4.04 -7.69
CA ASP A 56 -1.82 -3.71 -6.31
C ASP A 56 -3.06 -3.37 -5.50
N SER A 57 -2.95 -3.61 -4.21
CA SER A 57 -3.94 -3.23 -3.21
C SER A 57 -3.22 -2.68 -2.00
N MET A 58 -3.82 -1.66 -1.39
CA MET A 58 -3.29 -0.98 -0.22
C MET A 58 -4.40 -0.90 0.82
N THR A 59 -4.21 -1.57 1.95
CA THR A 59 -5.17 -1.55 3.06
C THR A 59 -4.60 -0.71 4.20
N PRO A 60 -5.22 0.42 4.55
CA PRO A 60 -4.82 1.20 5.73
C PRO A 60 -4.89 0.35 7.00
N ILE A 61 -3.86 0.43 7.84
CA ILE A 61 -3.86 -0.22 9.17
C ILE A 61 -4.17 0.74 10.31
N MET A 62 -4.56 1.97 9.97
CA MET A 62 -5.03 2.97 10.92
C MET A 62 -6.50 3.28 10.62
N PRO A 63 -7.33 3.56 11.64
CA PRO A 63 -8.67 4.07 11.41
C PRO A 63 -8.62 5.34 10.56
N MET A 64 -9.42 5.40 9.49
CA MET A 64 -9.58 6.64 8.75
C MET A 64 -10.37 7.62 9.61
N HIS A 65 -9.81 8.80 9.88
CA HIS A 65 -10.54 9.87 10.55
C HIS A 65 -11.77 10.24 9.71
N ASN A 66 -12.94 10.27 10.33
CA ASN A 66 -14.16 10.71 9.67
C ASN A 66 -14.06 12.23 9.39
N PRO A 67 -14.07 12.69 8.12
CA PRO A 67 -13.95 14.11 7.80
C PRO A 67 -15.12 14.98 8.30
N THR A 68 -16.21 14.35 8.77
CA THR A 68 -17.46 15.06 9.12
C THR A 68 -17.58 15.51 10.59
N ALA A 69 -16.49 15.48 11.37
CA ALA A 69 -16.53 15.98 12.77
C ALA A 69 -16.48 17.51 12.92
N SER A 70 -16.48 18.29 11.83
CA SER A 70 -16.79 19.73 11.87
C SER A 70 -18.25 19.97 11.50
N GLY A 71 -19.16 19.41 12.28
CA GLY A 71 -20.54 19.89 12.31
C GLY A 71 -20.53 21.32 12.86
N ASN A 72 -21.04 22.24 12.06
CA ASN A 72 -21.28 23.65 12.39
C ASN A 72 -21.71 23.83 13.87
N LYS A 73 -20.91 24.59 14.64
CA LYS A 73 -21.42 25.32 15.79
C LYS A 73 -21.94 26.67 15.33
#